data_AF-A0A2S7XJ66-F1
#
_entry.id   AF-A0A2S7XJ66-F1
#
_cell.length_a   1.000
_cell.length_b   1.000
_cell.length_c   1.000
_cell.angle_alpha   90.00
_cell.angle_beta   90.00
_cell.angle_gamma   90.00
#
_symmetry.space_group_name_H-M   'P 1'
#
loop_
_entity.id
_entity.type
_entity.pdbx_description
1 polymer ?
#
loop_
_entity_poly.entity_id
_entity_poly.type
_entity_poly.pdbx_seq_one_letter_code
_entity_poly.pdbx_strand_id
1 'polypeptide(L)'
;MERDYTFSCLVTMPRHDLEEFSHRVISRMVPEETIKEIFTFEQEETADQDRMQTAQLDAMLRLTAVALGEVTHAFSESDNSQQNSLRMMRLVLWHAYAMLFNLEEAVSLEEHCELVEQILAKPPTDALNWLPILSKLLGDYAAIAAKQK
;
A
#
# COMPACT_ATOMS: atom_id res chain seq x y z
N MET A 1 -23.81 -4.05 2.57
CA MET A 1 -22.53 -4.34 3.24
C MET A 1 -21.58 -3.22 2.90
N GLU A 2 -21.17 -2.43 3.88
CA GLU A 2 -19.98 -1.60 3.71
C GLU A 2 -18.77 -2.51 3.55
N ARG A 3 -17.96 -2.29 2.52
CA ARG A 3 -16.74 -3.06 2.25
C ARG A 3 -15.65 -2.56 3.18
N ASP A 4 -15.43 -3.20 4.33
CA ASP A 4 -14.46 -2.75 5.33
C ASP A 4 -13.00 -3.10 5.00
N TYR A 5 -12.79 -3.90 3.94
CA TYR A 5 -11.51 -4.43 3.46
C TYR A 5 -10.69 -5.14 4.52
N THR A 6 -11.35 -5.73 5.52
CA THR A 6 -10.75 -6.74 6.41
C THR A 6 -10.50 -8.05 5.64
N PHE A 7 -9.75 -8.98 6.22
CA PHE A 7 -9.49 -10.29 5.62
C PHE A 7 -10.76 -10.99 5.11
N SER A 8 -11.83 -11.04 5.92
CA SER A 8 -13.11 -11.64 5.53
C SER A 8 -13.76 -10.98 4.32
N CYS A 9 -13.56 -9.67 4.14
CA CYS A 9 -14.02 -8.95 2.96
C CYS A 9 -13.11 -9.24 1.75
N LEU A 10 -11.79 -9.14 1.92
CA LEU A 10 -10.83 -9.27 0.83
C LEU A 10 -10.84 -10.65 0.20
N VAL A 11 -10.91 -11.72 1.01
CA VAL A 11 -10.89 -13.12 0.52
C VAL A 11 -12.13 -13.48 -0.31
N THR A 12 -13.24 -12.75 -0.13
CA THR A 12 -14.50 -13.02 -0.84
C THR A 12 -14.71 -12.10 -2.04
N MET A 13 -13.89 -11.06 -2.21
CA MET A 13 -13.99 -10.12 -3.30
C MET A 13 -13.19 -10.59 -4.54
N PRO A 14 -13.71 -10.39 -5.76
CA PRO A 14 -12.93 -10.63 -6.96
C PRO A 14 -11.69 -9.74 -7.02
N ARG A 15 -10.54 -10.30 -7.42
CA ARG A 15 -9.28 -9.54 -7.51
C ARG A 15 -9.40 -8.30 -8.39
N HIS A 16 -9.98 -8.44 -9.59
CA HIS A 16 -10.12 -7.32 -10.54
C HIS A 16 -10.91 -6.15 -9.95
N ASP A 17 -11.93 -6.44 -9.13
CA ASP A 17 -12.70 -5.42 -8.42
C ASP A 17 -11.81 -4.67 -7.42
N LEU A 18 -11.00 -5.39 -6.64
CA LEU A 18 -10.07 -4.81 -5.67
C LEU A 18 -8.98 -3.97 -6.35
N GLU A 19 -8.43 -4.44 -7.47
CA GLU A 19 -7.48 -3.68 -8.30
C GLU A 19 -8.12 -2.39 -8.83
N GLU A 20 -9.33 -2.45 -9.37
CA GLU A 20 -10.04 -1.26 -9.85
C GLU A 20 -10.32 -0.27 -8.72
N PHE A 21 -10.81 -0.75 -7.57
CA PHE A 21 -11.13 0.12 -6.45
C PHE A 21 -9.89 0.75 -5.83
N SER A 22 -8.84 -0.04 -5.62
CA SER A 22 -7.59 0.48 -5.07
C SER A 22 -6.93 1.51 -6.00
N HIS A 23 -6.88 1.23 -7.30
CA HIS A 23 -6.35 2.17 -8.29
C HIS A 23 -7.15 3.48 -8.30
N ARG A 24 -8.48 3.39 -8.22
CA ARG A 24 -9.37 4.57 -8.11
C ARG A 24 -9.15 5.36 -6.81
N VAL A 25 -8.86 4.69 -5.70
CA VAL A 25 -8.53 5.37 -4.44
C VAL A 25 -7.20 6.09 -4.58
N ILE A 26 -6.14 5.42 -5.05
CA ILE A 26 -4.81 6.02 -5.23
C ILE A 26 -4.89 7.22 -6.17
N SER A 27 -5.57 7.11 -7.32
CA SER A 27 -5.70 8.20 -8.28
C SER A 27 -6.49 9.41 -7.76
N ARG A 28 -7.31 9.22 -6.72
CA ARG A 28 -8.04 10.32 -6.05
C ARG A 28 -7.23 10.95 -4.93
N MET A 29 -6.40 10.17 -4.26
CA MET A 29 -5.58 10.63 -3.13
C MET A 29 -4.31 11.32 -3.61
N VAL A 30 -3.71 10.83 -4.70
CA VAL A 30 -2.42 11.33 -5.19
C VAL A 30 -2.63 12.08 -6.51
N PRO A 31 -2.33 13.39 -6.58
CA PRO A 31 -2.40 14.15 -7.82
C PRO A 31 -1.50 13.57 -8.90
N GLU A 32 -1.93 13.66 -10.17
CA GLU A 32 -1.18 13.12 -11.30
C GLU A 32 0.25 13.69 -11.41
N GLU A 33 0.44 14.97 -11.08
CA GLU A 33 1.75 15.61 -11.08
C GLU A 33 2.69 15.00 -10.02
N THR A 34 2.16 14.67 -8.84
CA THR A 34 2.92 13.97 -7.80
C THR A 34 3.28 12.55 -8.24
N ILE A 35 2.38 11.85 -8.94
CA ILE A 35 2.70 10.54 -9.53
C ILE A 35 3.82 10.68 -10.55
N LYS A 36 3.74 11.65 -11.47
CA LYS A 36 4.80 11.90 -12.46
C LYS A 36 6.15 12.18 -11.80
N GLU A 37 6.16 13.01 -10.75
CA GLU A 37 7.37 13.32 -10.01
C GLU A 37 7.97 12.07 -9.36
N ILE A 38 7.15 11.26 -8.70
CA ILE A 38 7.58 10.00 -8.04
C ILE A 38 8.21 9.02 -9.05
N PHE A 39 7.67 8.96 -10.28
CA PHE A 39 8.12 8.05 -11.34
C PHE A 39 9.06 8.71 -12.36
N THR A 40 9.62 9.88 -12.04
CA THR A 40 10.68 10.50 -12.83
C THR A 40 12.03 10.01 -12.33
N PHE A 41 12.65 9.10 -13.08
CA PHE A 41 13.93 8.47 -12.73
C PHE A 41 15.11 9.17 -13.41
N GLU A 42 16.23 9.22 -12.71
CA GLU A 42 17.50 9.72 -13.25
C GLU A 42 18.14 8.69 -14.22
N GLN A 43 19.10 9.16 -15.03
CA GLN A 43 19.82 8.29 -15.97
C GLN A 43 20.57 7.15 -15.25
N GLU A 44 21.06 7.38 -14.04
CA GLU A 44 21.77 6.36 -13.25
C GLU A 44 20.85 5.24 -12.76
N GLU A 45 19.57 5.56 -12.49
CA GLU A 45 18.55 4.62 -12.03
C GLU A 45 18.01 3.76 -13.17
N THR A 46 18.17 4.22 -14.41
CA THR A 46 17.75 3.51 -15.63
C THR A 46 18.91 2.85 -16.38
N ALA A 47 20.11 2.87 -15.78
CA ALA A 47 21.34 2.37 -16.40
C ALA A 47 21.35 0.84 -16.62
N ASP A 48 20.67 0.09 -15.75
CA ASP A 48 20.49 -1.36 -15.87
C ASP A 48 19.15 -1.81 -15.28
N GLN A 49 18.79 -3.08 -15.55
CA GLN A 49 17.49 -3.63 -15.16
C GLN A 49 17.31 -3.73 -13.64
N ASP A 50 18.37 -4.08 -12.89
CA ASP A 50 18.29 -4.28 -11.44
C ASP A 50 18.11 -2.92 -10.73
N ARG A 51 18.82 -1.89 -11.20
CA ARG A 51 18.63 -0.51 -10.74
C ARG A 51 17.23 0.01 -11.06
N MET A 52 16.76 -0.24 -12.28
CA MET A 52 15.42 0.19 -12.70
C MET A 52 14.34 -0.46 -11.83
N GLN A 53 14.46 -1.75 -11.52
CA GLN A 53 13.55 -2.44 -10.61
C GLN A 53 13.60 -1.88 -9.20
N THR A 54 14.79 -1.53 -8.71
CA THR A 54 14.97 -0.92 -7.39
C THR A 54 14.32 0.46 -7.32
N ALA A 55 14.52 1.29 -8.35
CA ALA A 55 13.90 2.61 -8.43
C ALA A 55 12.38 2.53 -8.53
N GLN A 56 11.85 1.57 -9.29
CA GLN A 56 10.41 1.29 -9.37
C GLN A 56 9.82 0.84 -8.03
N LEU A 57 10.52 -0.02 -7.28
CA LEU A 57 10.12 -0.42 -5.93
C LEU A 57 9.96 0.81 -5.03
N ASP A 58 11.02 1.63 -4.98
CA ASP A 58 11.06 2.80 -4.13
C ASP A 58 9.98 3.82 -4.51
N ALA A 59 9.75 4.05 -5.81
CA ALA A 59 8.66 4.88 -6.31
C ALA A 59 7.29 4.34 -5.89
N MET A 60 7.04 3.03 -5.97
CA MET A 60 5.79 2.43 -5.53
C MET A 60 5.59 2.56 -4.01
N LEU A 61 6.65 2.45 -3.20
CA LEU A 61 6.59 2.69 -1.76
C LEU A 61 6.27 4.15 -1.44
N ARG A 62 6.91 5.09 -2.14
CA ARG A 62 6.62 6.53 -2.02
C ARG A 62 5.17 6.84 -2.41
N LEU A 63 4.68 6.30 -3.52
CA LEU A 63 3.28 6.44 -3.94
C LEU A 63 2.32 5.93 -2.87
N THR A 64 2.58 4.75 -2.33
CA THR A 64 1.76 4.14 -1.27
C THR A 64 1.77 5.01 -0.01
N ALA A 65 2.93 5.51 0.41
CA ALA A 65 3.07 6.37 1.57
C ALA A 65 2.29 7.69 1.42
N VAL A 66 2.39 8.33 0.25
CA VAL A 66 1.62 9.55 -0.06
C VAL A 66 0.12 9.26 -0.03
N ALA A 67 -0.33 8.20 -0.70
CA ALA A 67 -1.75 7.82 -0.70
C ALA A 67 -2.28 7.59 0.73
N LEU A 68 -1.53 6.92 1.60
CA LEU A 68 -1.92 6.66 2.98
C LEU A 68 -1.97 7.92 3.86
N GLY A 69 -1.03 8.86 3.65
CA GLY A 69 -1.09 10.18 4.29
C GLY A 69 -2.37 10.94 3.91
N GLU A 70 -2.64 11.00 2.60
CA GLU A 70 -3.80 11.72 2.05
C GLU A 70 -5.15 11.12 2.45
N VAL A 71 -5.23 9.79 2.58
CA VAL A 71 -6.45 9.12 3.11
C VAL A 71 -6.85 9.70 4.48
N THR A 72 -5.90 9.96 5.37
CA THR A 72 -6.22 10.52 6.69
C THR A 72 -6.87 11.89 6.57
N HIS A 73 -6.35 12.73 5.69
CA HIS A 73 -6.86 14.08 5.45
C HIS A 73 -8.21 14.07 4.76
N ALA A 74 -8.40 13.20 3.75
CA ALA A 74 -9.61 13.15 2.93
C ALA A 74 -10.89 12.82 3.71
N PHE A 75 -10.78 12.10 4.83
CA PHE A 75 -11.93 11.72 5.65
C PHE A 75 -12.04 12.51 6.96
N SER A 76 -11.15 13.46 7.24
CA SER A 76 -11.08 14.18 8.52
C SER A 76 -12.40 14.87 8.91
N GLU A 77 -13.15 15.38 7.94
CA GLU A 77 -14.44 16.05 8.14
C GLU A 77 -15.67 15.15 7.94
N SER A 78 -15.48 13.85 7.69
CA SER A 78 -16.58 12.92 7.44
C SER A 78 -17.16 12.32 8.72
N ASP A 79 -18.46 11.98 8.70
CA ASP A 79 -19.07 11.12 9.71
C ASP A 79 -18.36 9.76 9.70
N ASN A 80 -18.01 9.24 10.89
CA ASN A 80 -17.17 8.04 11.06
C ASN A 80 -15.78 8.15 10.40
N SER A 81 -15.19 9.35 10.39
CA SER A 81 -13.86 9.65 9.81
C SER A 81 -12.81 8.57 10.05
N GLN A 82 -12.62 8.15 11.30
CA GLN A 82 -11.67 7.11 11.66
C GLN A 82 -11.95 5.78 10.95
N GLN A 83 -13.20 5.31 10.94
CA GLN A 83 -13.57 4.05 10.29
C GLN A 83 -13.36 4.13 8.77
N ASN A 84 -13.71 5.26 8.17
CA ASN A 84 -13.55 5.48 6.74
C ASN A 84 -12.08 5.53 6.33
N SER A 85 -11.24 6.21 7.11
CA SER A 85 -9.79 6.25 6.89
C SER A 85 -9.19 4.86 6.98
N LEU A 86 -9.48 4.11 8.06
CA LEU A 86 -8.96 2.76 8.24
C LEU A 86 -9.38 1.82 7.11
N ARG A 87 -10.64 1.92 6.66
CA ARG A 87 -11.17 1.17 5.52
C ARG A 87 -10.36 1.46 4.25
N MET A 88 -10.11 2.71 3.91
CA MET A 88 -9.32 3.05 2.72
C MET A 88 -7.84 2.68 2.88
N MET A 89 -7.26 2.84 4.07
CA MET A 89 -5.88 2.43 4.34
C MET A 89 -5.66 0.94 4.12
N ARG A 90 -6.60 0.09 4.56
CA ARG A 90 -6.56 -1.37 4.26
C ARG A 90 -6.51 -1.65 2.76
N LEU A 91 -7.37 -0.99 1.98
CA LEU A 91 -7.39 -1.18 0.54
C LEU A 91 -6.10 -0.71 -0.15
N VAL A 92 -5.51 0.40 0.33
CA VAL A 92 -4.22 0.90 -0.18
C VAL A 92 -3.06 -0.03 0.20
N LEU A 93 -3.04 -0.56 1.42
CA LEU A 93 -2.05 -1.54 1.86
C LEU A 93 -2.18 -2.88 1.13
N TRP A 94 -3.42 -3.32 0.87
CA TRP A 94 -3.70 -4.48 0.02
C TRP A 94 -3.17 -4.25 -1.41
N HIS A 95 -3.36 -3.06 -1.98
CA HIS A 95 -2.83 -2.74 -3.30
C HIS A 95 -1.31 -2.85 -3.36
N ALA A 96 -0.61 -2.28 -2.36
CA ALA A 96 0.84 -2.41 -2.27
C ALA A 96 1.25 -3.89 -2.16
N TYR A 97 0.56 -4.68 -1.35
CA TYR A 97 0.80 -6.12 -1.25
C TYR A 97 0.58 -6.87 -2.57
N ALA A 98 -0.51 -6.57 -3.28
CA ALA A 98 -0.86 -7.25 -4.53
C ALA A 98 0.04 -6.85 -5.72
N MET A 99 0.60 -5.63 -5.69
CA MET A 99 1.34 -5.06 -6.83
C MET A 99 2.85 -5.06 -6.65
N LEU A 100 3.36 -5.14 -5.41
CA LEU A 100 4.80 -5.20 -5.17
C LEU A 100 5.29 -6.64 -5.27
N PHE A 101 6.30 -6.87 -6.12
CA PHE A 101 7.20 -8.05 -6.12
C PHE A 101 6.55 -9.43 -6.01
N ASN A 102 5.32 -9.61 -6.53
CA ASN A 102 4.55 -10.84 -6.36
C ASN A 102 4.55 -11.31 -4.89
N LEU A 103 4.44 -10.39 -3.93
CA LEU A 103 4.48 -10.71 -2.49
C LEU A 103 3.46 -11.79 -2.10
N GLU A 104 2.38 -11.92 -2.87
CA GLU A 104 1.38 -12.98 -2.74
C GLU A 104 1.94 -14.40 -2.89
N GLU A 105 3.06 -14.58 -3.60
CA GLU A 105 3.77 -15.86 -3.68
C GLU A 105 4.60 -16.16 -2.42
N ALA A 106 4.88 -15.12 -1.61
CA ALA A 106 5.82 -15.15 -0.51
C ALA A 106 5.15 -15.06 0.88
N VAL A 107 3.97 -14.42 0.94
CA VAL A 107 3.20 -14.18 2.17
C VAL A 107 1.72 -14.34 1.84
N SER A 108 0.99 -15.08 2.65
CA SER A 108 -0.45 -15.27 2.46
C SER A 108 -1.26 -13.99 2.73
N LEU A 109 -2.47 -13.90 2.16
CA LEU A 109 -3.36 -12.76 2.40
C LEU A 109 -3.73 -12.63 3.88
N GLU A 110 -3.86 -13.75 4.60
CA GLU A 110 -4.17 -13.75 6.04
C GLU A 110 -3.02 -13.12 6.85
N GLU A 111 -1.77 -13.56 6.63
CA GLU A 111 -0.58 -12.98 7.27
C GLU A 111 -0.40 -11.50 6.93
N HIS A 112 -0.65 -11.11 5.67
CA HIS A 112 -0.67 -9.71 5.27
C HIS A 112 -1.68 -8.90 6.10
N CYS A 113 -2.93 -9.38 6.17
CA CYS A 113 -3.98 -8.68 6.91
C CYS A 113 -3.65 -8.58 8.41
N GLU A 114 -3.09 -9.62 9.03
CA GLU A 114 -2.67 -9.58 10.43
C GLU A 114 -1.61 -8.51 10.70
N LEU A 115 -0.61 -8.38 9.83
CA LEU A 115 0.42 -7.34 9.92
C LEU A 115 -0.17 -5.95 9.70
N VAL A 116 -1.09 -5.81 8.74
CA VAL A 116 -1.79 -4.56 8.46
C VAL A 116 -2.60 -4.10 9.67
N GLU A 117 -3.36 -4.98 10.34
CA GLU A 117 -4.13 -4.58 11.52
C GLU A 117 -3.23 -4.09 12.67
N GLN A 118 -2.03 -4.67 12.83
CA GLN A 118 -1.05 -4.19 13.82
C GLN A 118 -0.58 -2.77 13.51
N ILE A 119 -0.35 -2.46 12.23
CA ILE A 119 0.01 -1.11 11.78
C ILE A 119 -1.17 -0.15 12.00
N LEU A 120 -2.36 -0.56 11.61
CA LEU A 120 -3.59 0.24 11.67
C LEU A 120 -4.16 0.41 13.09
N ALA A 121 -3.60 -0.26 14.10
CA ALA A 121 -3.87 0.05 15.50
C ALA A 121 -3.40 1.47 15.88
N LYS A 122 -2.37 1.99 15.21
CA LYS A 122 -1.86 3.35 15.38
C LYS A 122 -1.25 3.88 14.07
N PRO A 123 -2.09 4.20 13.07
CA PRO A 123 -1.59 4.61 11.76
C PRO A 123 -0.94 5.99 11.85
N PRO A 124 0.16 6.23 11.10
CA PRO A 124 0.66 7.57 10.87
C PRO A 124 -0.36 8.45 10.16
N THR A 125 -0.22 9.76 10.36
CA THR A 125 -1.07 10.77 9.72
C THR A 125 -0.47 11.38 8.47
N ASP A 126 0.82 11.17 8.21
CA ASP A 126 1.57 11.80 7.12
C ASP A 126 2.45 10.78 6.38
N ALA A 127 2.76 11.10 5.12
CA ALA A 127 3.49 10.23 4.21
C ALA A 127 4.93 9.91 4.70
N LEU A 128 5.61 10.87 5.32
CA LEU A 128 7.00 10.68 5.76
C LEU A 128 7.09 9.59 6.83
N ASN A 129 6.13 9.57 7.76
CA ASN A 129 6.05 8.54 8.80
C ASN A 129 5.53 7.19 8.28
N TRP A 130 4.88 7.14 7.11
CA TRP A 130 4.49 5.88 6.46
C TRP A 130 5.67 5.13 5.83
N LEU A 131 6.65 5.83 5.24
CA LEU A 131 7.82 5.21 4.60
C LEU A 131 8.57 4.18 5.47
N PRO A 132 9.03 4.50 6.71
CA PRO A 132 9.73 3.53 7.54
C PRO A 132 8.86 2.33 7.92
N ILE A 133 7.54 2.52 8.04
CA ILE A 133 6.60 1.44 8.33
C ILE A 133 6.46 0.50 7.13
N LEU A 134 6.29 1.05 5.93
CA LEU A 134 6.20 0.26 4.69
C LEU A 134 7.50 -0.51 4.43
N SER A 135 8.66 0.12 4.63
CA SER A 135 9.96 -0.55 4.51
C SER A 135 10.12 -1.67 5.53
N LYS A 136 9.66 -1.46 6.78
CA LYS A 136 9.65 -2.53 7.79
C LYS A 136 8.72 -3.67 7.38
N LEU A 137 7.53 -3.36 6.86
CA LEU A 137 6.55 -4.35 6.42
C LEU A 137 7.11 -5.24 5.30
N LEU A 138 7.83 -4.67 4.33
CA LEU A 138 8.56 -5.45 3.33
C LEU A 138 9.64 -6.35 3.95
N GLY A 139 10.36 -5.84 4.95
CA GLY A 139 11.33 -6.64 5.70
C GLY A 139 10.68 -7.81 6.46
N ASP A 140 9.51 -7.58 7.06
CA ASP A 140 8.73 -8.61 7.73
C ASP A 140 8.26 -9.69 6.73
N TYR A 141 7.80 -9.29 5.54
CA TYR A 141 7.45 -10.23 4.47
C TYR A 141 8.63 -11.08 4.01
N ALA A 142 9.80 -10.45 3.79
CA ALA A 142 11.00 -11.19 3.42
C ALA A 142 11.41 -12.21 4.50
N ALA A 143 11.26 -11.86 5.78
CA ALA A 143 11.54 -12.75 6.89
C ALA A 143 10.53 -13.91 6.99
N ILE A 144 9.24 -13.68 6.69
CA ILE A 144 8.22 -14.73 6.61
C ILE A 144 8.55 -15.69 5.47
N ALA A 145 8.78 -15.15 4.27
CA ALA A 145 9.10 -15.93 3.09
C ALA A 145 10.36 -16.80 3.27
N ALA A 146 11.36 -16.29 4.00
CA ALA A 146 12.58 -17.03 4.31
C ALA A 146 12.36 -18.21 5.27
N LYS A 147 11.35 -18.16 6.15
CA LYS A 147 11.02 -19.24 7.10
C LYS A 147 10.20 -20.37 6.47
N GLN A 148 9.54 -20.09 5.35
CA GLN A 148 8.71 -21.07 4.63
C GLN A 148 9.52 -21.92 3.64
N LYS A 149 10.83 -21.63 3.48
CA LYS A 149 11.80 -22.42 2.69
C LYS A 149 12.57 -23.40 3.57
#